data_AF-A0A7Y2TCA5-F1
#
_entry.id   AF-A0A7Y2TCA5-F1
#
_cell.length_a   1.000
_cell.length_b   1.000
_cell.length_c   1.000
_cell.angle_alpha   90.00
_cell.angle_beta   90.00
_cell.angle_gamma   90.00
#
_symmetry.space_group_name_H-M   'P 1'
#
loop_
_entity.id
_entity.type
_entity.pdbx_description
1 polymer ?
#
loop_
_entity_poly.entity_id
_entity_poly.type
_entity_poly.pdbx_seq_one_letter_code
_entity_poly.pdbx_strand_id
1 'polypeptide(L)'
;MLPVIWFFSATPEFVEKYPHLLSARSDWGEFSMYEIGMLIYMFSWEFIWRGFMLFGLKDKFGYYAVLIQMIPFVILHNGKPFAETFGAIGGGIALGILAFRTNSFLYGVITHMGIMFSIDFICTLRFRANDYGVGIDSFLNLITNIF
;
A
#
# COMPACT_ATOMS: atom_id res chain seq x y z
N MET A 1 -7.50 0.96 6.89
CA MET A 1 -6.93 1.68 5.73
C MET A 1 -7.98 2.00 4.67
N LEU A 2 -8.91 1.10 4.34
CA LEU A 2 -9.90 1.33 3.26
C LEU A 2 -10.68 2.67 3.33
N PRO A 3 -11.22 3.12 4.48
CA PRO A 3 -11.87 4.43 4.54
C PRO A 3 -10.91 5.58 4.21
N VAL A 4 -9.67 5.50 4.70
CA VAL A 4 -8.63 6.51 4.42
C VAL A 4 -8.31 6.52 2.92
N ILE A 5 -8.10 5.34 2.32
CA ILE A 5 -7.85 5.19 0.88
C ILE A 5 -9.01 5.76 0.06
N TRP A 6 -10.25 5.53 0.49
CA TRP A 6 -11.44 6.07 -0.19
C TRP A 6 -11.41 7.60 -0.33
N PHE A 7 -11.10 8.31 0.76
CA PHE A 7 -11.01 9.76 0.76
C PHE A 7 -9.78 10.27 0.01
N PHE A 8 -8.60 9.67 0.21
CA PHE A 8 -7.37 10.15 -0.42
C PHE A 8 -7.30 9.82 -1.91
N SER A 9 -7.85 8.69 -2.35
CA SER A 9 -7.93 8.33 -3.78
C SER A 9 -8.78 9.30 -4.61
N ALA A 10 -9.62 10.11 -3.99
CA ALA A 10 -10.37 11.19 -4.65
C ALA A 10 -9.53 12.46 -4.87
N THR A 11 -8.35 12.56 -4.25
CA THR A 11 -7.50 13.77 -4.36
C THR A 11 -6.65 13.74 -5.64
N PRO A 12 -6.37 14.91 -6.26
CA PRO A 12 -5.56 14.99 -7.47
C PRO A 12 -4.18 14.32 -7.32
N GLU A 13 -3.52 14.48 -6.17
CA GLU A 13 -2.20 13.88 -5.91
C GLU A 13 -2.19 12.35 -6.03
N PHE A 14 -3.26 11.68 -5.60
CA PHE A 14 -3.37 10.21 -5.71
C PHE A 14 -3.83 9.80 -7.10
N VAL A 15 -4.83 10.48 -7.65
CA VAL A 15 -5.38 10.20 -8.99
C VAL A 15 -4.30 10.31 -10.06
N GLU A 16 -3.43 11.32 -9.99
CA GLU A 16 -2.37 11.49 -10.97
C GLU A 16 -1.26 10.44 -10.81
N LYS A 17 -1.00 10.00 -9.57
CA LYS A 17 0.12 9.12 -9.24
C LYS A 17 -0.16 7.61 -9.36
N TYR A 18 -1.41 7.17 -9.14
CA TYR A 18 -1.76 5.75 -9.00
C TYR A 18 -2.76 5.23 -10.04
N PRO A 19 -2.56 4.00 -10.56
CA PRO A 19 -1.32 3.22 -10.49
C PRO A 19 -0.15 3.98 -11.10
N HIS A 20 1.07 3.63 -10.65
CA HIS A 20 2.30 4.24 -11.15
C HIS A 20 2.50 4.02 -12.65
N LEU A 21 2.04 2.87 -13.15
CA LEU A 21 1.91 2.62 -14.58
C LEU A 21 0.57 3.18 -15.07
N LEU A 22 0.57 4.40 -15.62
CA LEU A 22 -0.66 5.11 -15.99
C LEU A 22 -1.53 4.35 -17.02
N SER A 23 -0.90 3.62 -17.94
CA SER A 23 -1.57 2.82 -18.97
C SER A 23 -2.41 1.67 -18.39
N ALA A 24 -2.05 1.16 -17.21
CA ALA A 24 -2.83 0.15 -16.48
C ALA A 24 -4.25 0.62 -16.12
N ARG A 25 -4.50 1.95 -16.08
CA ARG A 25 -5.85 2.46 -15.78
C ARG A 25 -6.85 2.14 -16.89
N SER A 26 -6.39 2.09 -18.14
CA SER A 26 -7.23 1.88 -19.31
C SER A 26 -7.36 0.42 -19.72
N ASP A 27 -6.44 -0.46 -19.31
CA ASP A 27 -6.42 -1.86 -19.72
C ASP A 27 -6.31 -2.82 -18.52
N TRP A 28 -7.31 -3.71 -18.36
CA TRP A 28 -7.36 -4.64 -17.23
C TRP A 28 -6.31 -5.76 -17.30
N GLY A 29 -5.84 -6.11 -18.50
CA GLY A 29 -4.74 -7.06 -18.69
C GLY A 29 -3.41 -6.46 -18.21
N GLU A 30 -3.13 -5.22 -18.61
CA GLU A 30 -1.97 -4.46 -18.14
C GLU A 30 -2.02 -4.21 -16.63
N PHE A 31 -3.19 -3.84 -16.09
CA PHE A 31 -3.42 -3.75 -14.65
C PHE A 31 -3.07 -5.06 -13.93
N SER A 32 -3.58 -6.19 -14.42
CA SER A 32 -3.32 -7.49 -13.79
C SER A 32 -1.83 -7.86 -13.80
N MET A 33 -1.13 -7.61 -14.90
CA MET A 33 0.32 -7.84 -14.98
C MET A 33 1.10 -6.92 -14.02
N TYR A 34 0.71 -5.65 -13.95
CA TYR A 34 1.29 -4.67 -13.05
C TYR A 34 1.12 -5.09 -11.58
N GLU A 35 -0.08 -5.52 -11.17
CA GLU A 35 -0.37 -5.97 -9.80
C GLU A 35 0.42 -7.24 -9.42
N ILE A 36 0.64 -8.16 -10.36
CA ILE A 36 1.51 -9.33 -10.13
C ILE A 36 2.96 -8.88 -9.89
N GLY A 37 3.46 -7.94 -10.68
CA GLY A 37 4.77 -7.32 -10.46
C GLY A 37 4.87 -6.63 -9.11
N MET A 38 3.83 -5.88 -8.72
CA MET A 38 3.71 -5.24 -7.43
C MET A 38 3.69 -6.25 -6.28
N LEU A 39 3.05 -7.41 -6.43
CA LEU A 39 3.09 -8.48 -5.42
C LEU A 39 4.51 -9.01 -5.22
N ILE A 40 5.29 -9.23 -6.28
CA ILE A 40 6.69 -9.67 -6.19
C ILE A 40 7.54 -8.60 -5.50
N TYR A 41 7.31 -7.33 -5.86
CA TYR A 41 7.97 -6.19 -5.23
C TYR A 41 7.63 -6.09 -3.73
N MET A 42 6.35 -6.19 -3.36
CA MET A 42 5.87 -6.16 -1.97
C MET A 42 6.39 -7.34 -1.15
N PHE A 43 6.46 -8.53 -1.75
CA PHE A 43 7.08 -9.68 -1.11
C PHE A 43 8.54 -9.36 -0.73
N SER A 44 9.31 -8.85 -1.69
CA SER A 44 10.71 -8.49 -1.50
C SER A 44 10.88 -7.36 -0.47
N TRP A 45 10.00 -6.36 -0.53
CA TRP A 45 9.96 -5.23 0.39
C TRP A 45 9.74 -5.69 1.83
N GLU A 46 8.68 -6.46 2.08
CA GLU A 46 8.36 -6.96 3.42
C GLU A 46 9.40 -7.98 3.91
N PHE A 47 9.99 -8.77 3.01
CA PHE A 47 11.10 -9.64 3.37
C PHE A 47 12.30 -8.84 3.90
N ILE A 48 12.73 -7.77 3.23
CA ILE A 48 13.86 -6.96 3.71
C ILE A 48 13.59 -6.37 5.10
N TRP A 49 12.41 -5.79 5.32
CA TRP A 49 12.11 -5.08 6.56
C TRP A 49 11.74 -5.99 7.73
N ARG A 50 10.89 -6.99 7.50
CA ARG A 50 10.35 -7.86 8.55
C ARG A 50 11.07 -9.20 8.57
N GLY A 51 11.30 -9.79 7.40
CA GLY A 51 11.97 -11.08 7.27
C GLY A 51 13.45 -11.05 7.65
N PHE A 52 14.19 -10.05 7.17
CA PHE A 52 15.62 -9.92 7.38
C PHE A 52 15.95 -8.96 8.53
N MET A 53 15.56 -7.69 8.43
CA MET A 53 15.98 -6.68 9.40
C MET A 53 15.33 -6.88 10.77
N LEU A 54 13.99 -6.96 10.85
CA LEU A 54 13.29 -7.13 12.12
C LEU A 54 13.68 -8.45 12.78
N PHE A 55 13.57 -9.59 12.08
CA PHE A 55 13.90 -10.88 12.68
C PHE A 55 15.40 -11.04 12.97
N GLY A 56 16.29 -10.47 12.15
CA GLY A 56 17.74 -10.47 12.44
C GLY A 56 18.11 -9.63 13.67
N LEU A 57 17.31 -8.61 14.00
CA LEU A 57 17.50 -7.77 15.19
C LEU A 57 16.72 -8.26 16.41
N LYS A 58 15.77 -9.18 16.22
CA LYS A 58 14.81 -9.61 17.25
C LYS A 58 15.49 -10.16 18.50
N ASP A 59 16.50 -11.01 18.35
CA ASP A 59 17.14 -11.67 19.50
C ASP A 59 17.96 -10.69 20.35
N LYS A 60 18.57 -9.69 19.72
CA LYS A 60 19.39 -8.69 20.41
C LYS A 60 18.59 -7.55 21.01
N PHE A 61 17.54 -7.11 20.32
CA PHE A 61 16.81 -5.88 20.66
C PHE A 61 15.37 -6.12 21.11
N GLY A 62 14.85 -7.35 21.04
CA GLY A 62 13.48 -7.68 21.39
C GLY A 62 12.48 -6.78 20.66
N TYR A 63 11.49 -6.26 21.38
CA TYR A 63 10.46 -5.39 20.82
C TYR A 63 11.00 -4.09 20.18
N TYR A 64 12.19 -3.61 20.59
CA TYR A 64 12.79 -2.43 19.98
C TYR A 64 13.18 -2.64 18.51
N ALA A 65 13.35 -3.89 18.06
CA ALA A 65 13.60 -4.21 16.65
C ALA A 65 12.50 -3.64 15.72
N VAL A 66 11.26 -3.52 16.22
CA VAL A 66 10.14 -2.88 15.48
C VAL A 66 10.41 -1.41 15.20
N LEU A 67 10.89 -0.67 16.19
CA LEU A 67 11.20 0.76 16.04
C LEU A 67 12.46 0.95 15.20
N ILE A 68 13.47 0.09 15.39
CA ILE A 68 14.73 0.16 14.64
C ILE A 68 14.50 -0.07 13.15
N GLN A 69 13.71 -1.08 12.75
CA GLN A 69 13.41 -1.30 11.33
C GLN A 69 12.47 -0.23 10.74
N MET A 70 11.62 0.40 11.56
CA MET A 70 10.69 1.43 11.08
C MET A 70 11.44 2.65 10.54
N ILE A 71 12.57 3.02 11.15
CA ILE A 71 13.35 4.20 10.76
C ILE A 71 13.77 4.14 9.27
N PRO A 72 14.55 3.15 8.80
CA PRO A 72 14.93 3.06 7.40
C PRO A 72 13.74 2.78 6.47
N PHE A 73 12.73 2.06 6.93
CA PHE A 73 11.47 1.86 6.18
C PHE A 73 10.81 3.21 5.84
N VAL A 74 10.71 4.13 6.81
CA VAL A 74 10.12 5.46 6.60
C VAL A 74 11.02 6.36 5.77
N ILE A 75 12.35 6.32 5.96
CA ILE A 75 13.31 7.07 5.15
C ILE A 75 13.12 6.73 3.66
N LEU A 76 12.86 5.46 3.33
CA LEU A 76 12.62 5.04 1.95
C LEU A 76 11.21 5.32 1.43
N HIS A 77 10.35 5.94 2.24
CA HIS A 77 9.11 6.59 1.79
C HIS A 77 9.30 8.09 1.51
N ASN A 78 10.53 8.60 1.55
CA ASN A 78 10.82 9.98 1.19
C ASN A 78 10.46 10.26 -0.29
N GLY A 79 9.86 11.42 -0.56
CA GLY A 79 9.39 11.80 -1.90
C GLY A 79 8.00 11.25 -2.28
N LYS A 80 7.34 10.50 -1.39
CA LYS A 80 5.93 10.12 -1.54
C LYS A 80 4.98 11.22 -1.03
N PRO A 81 3.67 11.20 -1.36
CA PRO A 81 2.73 12.16 -0.83
C PRO A 81 2.76 12.17 0.70
N PHE A 82 2.60 13.34 1.30
CA PHE A 82 2.80 13.54 2.74
C PHE A 82 1.97 12.55 3.58
N ALA A 83 0.71 12.32 3.20
CA ALA A 83 -0.16 11.36 3.87
C ALA A 83 0.42 9.93 3.88
N GLU A 84 1.11 9.51 2.80
CA GLU A 84 1.75 8.21 2.71
C GLU A 84 3.04 8.16 3.54
N THR A 85 3.87 9.19 3.52
CA THR A 85 5.12 9.23 4.31
C THR A 85 4.85 9.20 5.81
N PHE A 86 3.86 9.96 6.31
CA PHE A 86 3.48 9.91 7.72
C PHE A 86 2.73 8.61 8.05
N GLY A 87 1.90 8.13 7.12
CA GLY A 87 1.27 6.82 7.20
C GLY A 87 2.29 5.69 7.32
N ALA A 88 3.47 5.82 6.70
CA ALA A 88 4.54 4.82 6.76
C ALA A 88 5.14 4.66 8.17
N ILE A 89 5.11 5.68 9.03
CA ILE A 89 5.53 5.52 10.43
C ILE A 89 4.58 4.53 11.12
N GLY A 90 3.27 4.79 11.02
CA GLY A 90 2.23 3.91 11.58
C GLY A 90 2.25 2.52 10.95
N GLY A 91 2.38 2.44 9.62
CA GLY A 91 2.47 1.19 8.87
C GLY A 91 3.71 0.36 9.23
N GLY A 92 4.88 1.00 9.33
CA GLY A 92 6.12 0.36 9.73
C GLY A 92 6.04 -0.24 11.13
N ILE A 93 5.44 0.48 12.08
CA ILE A 93 5.21 -0.04 13.45
C ILE A 93 4.18 -1.17 13.43
N ALA A 94 3.02 -0.97 12.82
CA ALA A 94 1.93 -1.94 12.84
C ALA A 94 2.31 -3.26 12.17
N LEU A 95 2.93 -3.22 10.99
CA LEU A 95 3.40 -4.40 10.28
C LEU A 95 4.61 -5.04 10.98
N GLY A 96 5.46 -4.24 11.63
CA GLY A 96 6.53 -4.75 12.48
C GLY A 96 6.00 -5.53 13.69
N ILE A 97 5.00 -4.98 14.41
CA ILE A 97 4.32 -5.69 15.51
C ILE A 97 3.65 -6.97 15.00
N LEU A 98 2.96 -6.91 13.86
CA LEU A 98 2.32 -8.06 13.25
C LEU A 98 3.32 -9.18 12.97
N ALA A 99 4.44 -8.86 12.32
CA ALA A 99 5.50 -9.82 12.05
C ALA A 99 6.12 -10.38 13.35
N PHE A 100 6.37 -9.52 14.33
CA PHE A 100 6.93 -9.92 15.62
C PHE A 100 6.03 -10.92 16.37
N ARG A 101 4.71 -10.67 16.39
CA ARG A 101 3.73 -11.51 17.10
C ARG A 101 3.43 -12.81 16.36
N THR A 102 3.39 -12.78 15.04
CA THR A 102 3.08 -13.96 14.22
C THR A 102 4.31 -14.79 13.89
N ASN A 103 5.52 -14.28 14.14
CA ASN A 103 6.79 -14.84 13.68
C ASN A 103 6.81 -15.11 12.16
N SER A 104 6.11 -14.28 11.39
CA SER A 104 6.04 -14.40 9.95
C SER A 104 5.91 -13.04 9.28
N PHE A 105 6.73 -12.78 8.27
CA PHE A 105 6.63 -11.57 7.45
C PHE A 105 5.51 -11.67 6.39
N LEU A 106 4.98 -12.87 6.12
CA LEU A 106 3.97 -13.09 5.08
C LEU A 106 2.67 -12.34 5.35
N TYR A 107 2.29 -12.19 6.63
CA TYR A 107 1.14 -11.35 6.99
C TYR A 107 1.37 -9.88 6.66
N GLY A 108 2.64 -9.44 6.72
CA GLY A 108 3.07 -8.14 6.21
C GLY A 108 2.85 -8.01 4.70
N VAL A 109 3.27 -9.03 3.93
CA VAL A 109 3.07 -9.09 2.46
C VAL A 109 1.59 -8.95 2.10
N ILE A 110 0.74 -9.78 2.71
CA ILE A 110 -0.70 -9.78 2.43
C ILE A 110 -1.32 -8.42 2.76
N THR A 111 -1.00 -7.88 3.94
CA THR A 111 -1.57 -6.61 4.40
C THR A 111 -1.10 -5.44 3.54
N HIS A 112 0.20 -5.37 3.25
CA HIS A 112 0.78 -4.26 2.49
C HIS A 112 0.35 -4.31 1.02
N MET A 113 0.37 -5.50 0.41
CA MET A 113 -0.15 -5.68 -0.95
C MET A 113 -1.65 -5.33 -1.02
N GLY A 114 -2.45 -5.74 -0.03
CA GLY A 114 -3.87 -5.39 0.01
C GLY A 114 -4.11 -3.87 0.05
N ILE A 115 -3.26 -3.11 0.74
CA ILE A 115 -3.30 -1.65 0.74
C ILE A 115 -2.94 -1.08 -0.63
N MET A 116 -1.83 -1.55 -1.24
CA MET A 116 -1.37 -1.07 -2.55
C MET A 116 -2.39 -1.37 -3.64
N PHE A 117 -2.84 -2.62 -3.73
CA PHE A 117 -3.89 -3.04 -4.66
C PHE A 117 -5.16 -2.19 -4.49
N SER A 118 -5.57 -1.91 -3.25
CA SER A 118 -6.77 -1.10 -3.01
C SER A 118 -6.62 0.33 -3.54
N ILE A 119 -5.43 0.93 -3.40
CA ILE A 119 -5.15 2.28 -3.93
C ILE A 119 -5.21 2.25 -5.46
N ASP A 120 -4.48 1.32 -6.07
CA ASP A 120 -4.36 1.21 -7.53
C ASP A 120 -5.71 0.87 -8.18
N PHE A 121 -6.46 -0.04 -7.58
CA PHE A 121 -7.79 -0.43 -8.03
C PHE A 121 -8.80 0.71 -7.93
N ILE A 122 -8.90 1.38 -6.77
CA ILE A 122 -9.86 2.48 -6.59
C ILE A 122 -9.51 3.67 -7.51
N CYS A 123 -8.23 4.03 -7.63
CA CYS A 123 -7.81 5.12 -8.53
C CYS A 123 -8.11 4.78 -10.00
N THR A 124 -7.94 3.51 -10.40
CA THR A 124 -8.31 3.02 -11.73
C THR A 124 -9.82 3.12 -11.99
N LEU A 125 -10.65 2.72 -11.02
CA LEU A 125 -12.11 2.88 -11.14
C LEU A 125 -12.51 4.36 -11.27
N ARG A 126 -11.90 5.25 -10.50
CA ARG A 126 -12.14 6.70 -10.56
C ARG A 126 -11.81 7.28 -11.92
N PHE A 127 -10.68 6.87 -12.48
CA PHE A 127 -10.28 7.25 -13.84
C PHE A 127 -11.30 6.77 -14.89
N ARG A 128 -11.72 5.51 -14.82
CA ARG A 128 -12.67 4.91 -15.78
C ARG A 128 -14.07 5.52 -15.70
N ALA A 129 -14.58 5.72 -14.48
CA ALA A 129 -15.89 6.32 -14.24
C ALA A 129 -15.90 7.85 -14.41
N ASN A 130 -14.71 8.47 -14.55
CA ASN A 130 -14.50 9.91 -14.49
C ASN A 130 -15.16 10.55 -13.26
N ASP A 131 -14.99 9.93 -12.08
CA ASP A 131 -15.64 10.30 -10.83
C ASP A 131 -14.66 10.32 -9.66
N TYR A 132 -14.52 11.51 -9.07
CA TYR A 132 -13.59 11.80 -7.98
C TYR A 132 -14.32 12.24 -6.70
N GLY A 133 -15.62 11.95 -6.58
CA GLY A 133 -16.37 12.23 -5.36
C GLY A 133 -16.17 11.17 -4.27
N VAL A 134 -16.58 11.50 -3.05
CA VAL A 134 -16.48 10.63 -1.86
C VAL A 134 -17.83 10.18 -1.31
N GLY A 135 -18.92 10.63 -1.94
CA GLY A 135 -20.29 10.32 -1.53
C GLY A 135 -20.76 8.92 -1.97
N ILE A 136 -21.97 8.55 -1.53
CA ILE A 136 -22.57 7.27 -1.89
C ILE A 136 -22.87 7.17 -3.39
N ASP A 137 -23.22 8.28 -4.03
CA ASP A 137 -23.46 8.33 -5.47
C ASP A 137 -22.19 7.98 -6.26
N SER A 138 -21.04 8.52 -5.84
CA SER A 138 -19.75 8.17 -6.44
C SER A 138 -19.40 6.70 -6.22
N PHE A 139 -19.67 6.16 -5.04
CA PHE A 139 -19.47 4.73 -4.75
C PHE A 139 -20.31 3.84 -5.68
N LEU A 140 -21.59 4.15 -5.87
CA LEU A 140 -22.45 3.42 -6.78
C LEU A 140 -21.96 3.55 -8.23
N ASN A 141 -21.60 4.75 -8.68
CA ASN A 141 -21.08 5.01 -10.01
C ASN A 141 -19.78 4.24 -10.32
N LEU A 142 -18.87 4.14 -9.34
CA LEU A 142 -17.62 3.38 -9.47
C LEU A 142 -17.87 1.89 -9.66
N ILE A 143 -18.86 1.33 -8.95
CA ILE A 143 -19.20 -0.09 -9.05
C ILE A 143 -19.88 -0.40 -10.38
N THR A 144 -20.71 0.49 -10.89
CA THR A 144 -21.39 0.27 -12.19
C THR A 144 -20.45 0.36 -13.39
N ASN A 145 -19.28 1.01 -13.24
CA ASN A 145 -18.30 1.23 -14.31
C ASN A 145 -17.02 0.39 -14.12
N ILE A 146 -17.11 -0.77 -13.46
CA ILE A 146 -15.98 -1.71 -13.35
C ILE A 146 -15.63 -2.33 -14.71
N PHE A 147 -16.63 -2.55 -15.57
CA PHE A 147 -16.48 -3.19 -16.89
C PHE A 147 -16.72 -2.21 -18.03
#